data_AF-A0AAN7B9H9-F1
#
_entry.id   AF-A0AAN7B9H9-F1
#
_cell.length_a   1.000
_cell.length_b   1.000
_cell.length_c   1.000
_cell.angle_alpha   90.00
_cell.angle_beta   90.00
_cell.angle_gamma   90.00
#
_symmetry.space_group_name_H-M   'P 1'
#
loop_
_entity.id
_entity.type
_entity.pdbx_description
1 polymer ?
#
loop_
_entity_poly.entity_id
_entity_poly.type
_entity_poly.pdbx_seq_one_letter_code
_entity_poly.pdbx_strand_id
1 'polypeptide(L)'
;MDRMREGRATSLLDAGILRSTLKLNSIIAIPSSYAIQVRAAAKEPAESHDFVQIGAGFQGAISEQLGNPLAFKKEHPGNSQLRTSLENESALHTAVREAFDLYDSSINSQVQVPRLHGLIRSDKTENEAFWSNSLCKSPPEYQNRDLILKMDRILPLPKITRRALVNYFHPTADCQTAYNNPENKHCLVRTYLGTSKPCSAHFKPNNFSLRNFPLTLPHMSKDNLNLNTHLLAEKMG
;
A
#
# COMPACT_ATOMS: atom_id res chain seq x y z
N MET A 1 35.45 -16.78 -9.03
CA MET A 1 35.17 -15.56 -9.84
C MET A 1 33.77 -15.56 -10.48
N ASP A 2 33.12 -16.71 -10.68
CA ASP A 2 31.75 -16.77 -11.25
C ASP A 2 30.63 -16.16 -10.40
N ARG A 3 30.61 -16.42 -9.08
CA ARG A 3 29.54 -15.91 -8.19
C ARG A 3 29.38 -14.38 -8.18
N MET A 4 30.47 -13.63 -8.40
CA MET A 4 30.42 -12.16 -8.47
C MET A 4 29.89 -11.64 -9.83
N ARG A 5 30.06 -12.40 -10.92
CA ARG A 5 29.47 -12.06 -12.24
C ARG A 5 27.98 -12.38 -12.25
N GLU A 6 27.59 -13.50 -11.67
CA GLU A 6 26.19 -13.95 -11.60
C GLU A 6 25.34 -13.04 -10.71
N GLY A 7 25.85 -12.64 -9.53
CA GLY A 7 25.17 -11.65 -8.67
C GLY A 7 25.04 -10.25 -9.27
N ARG A 8 25.95 -9.86 -10.17
CA ARG A 8 25.88 -8.56 -10.88
C ARG A 8 24.89 -8.60 -12.05
N ALA A 9 24.76 -9.74 -12.73
CA ALA A 9 23.80 -9.92 -13.82
C ALA A 9 22.34 -9.97 -13.33
N THR A 10 22.08 -10.64 -12.20
CA THR A 10 20.75 -10.66 -11.56
C THR A 10 20.34 -9.27 -11.07
N SER A 11 21.25 -8.53 -10.44
CA SER A 11 21.02 -7.14 -10.03
C SER A 11 20.66 -6.21 -11.20
N LEU A 12 21.28 -6.38 -12.37
CA LEU A 12 20.95 -5.58 -13.56
C LEU A 12 19.57 -5.93 -14.13
N LEU A 13 19.18 -7.21 -14.13
CA LEU A 13 17.85 -7.64 -14.55
C LEU A 13 16.77 -7.06 -13.62
N ASP A 14 16.96 -7.18 -12.31
CA ASP A 14 16.02 -6.64 -11.32
C ASP A 14 15.91 -5.12 -11.40
N ALA A 15 17.03 -4.40 -11.60
CA ALA A 15 17.02 -2.95 -11.86
C ALA A 15 16.19 -2.59 -13.10
N GLY A 16 16.30 -3.38 -14.18
CA GLY A 16 15.52 -3.22 -15.40
C GLY A 16 14.02 -3.40 -15.16
N ILE A 17 13.64 -4.44 -14.41
CA ILE A 17 12.25 -4.69 -13.99
C ILE A 17 11.72 -3.51 -13.18
N LEU A 18 12.47 -3.07 -12.17
CA LEU A 18 12.07 -1.95 -11.31
C LEU A 18 11.92 -0.66 -12.10
N ARG A 19 12.86 -0.35 -13.00
CA ARG A 19 12.77 0.82 -13.87
C ARG A 19 11.52 0.80 -14.75
N SER A 20 11.20 -0.36 -15.34
CA SER A 20 10.03 -0.50 -16.19
C SER A 20 8.72 -0.42 -15.41
N THR A 21 8.67 -1.00 -14.21
CA THR A 21 7.43 -1.16 -13.43
C THR A 21 7.14 -0.04 -12.44
N LEU A 22 8.14 0.79 -12.11
CA LEU A 22 7.99 1.96 -11.24
C LEU A 22 7.97 3.28 -12.02
N LYS A 23 8.10 3.23 -13.34
CA LYS A 23 7.93 4.42 -14.19
C LYS A 23 6.48 4.91 -14.12
N LEU A 24 6.31 6.23 -14.13
CA LEU A 24 5.00 6.88 -14.21
C LEU A 24 4.19 6.34 -15.40
N ASN A 25 2.91 6.07 -15.17
CA ASN A 25 1.96 5.51 -16.15
C ASN A 25 2.39 4.16 -16.75
N SER A 26 3.25 3.40 -16.07
CA SER A 26 3.54 2.03 -16.47
C SER A 26 2.29 1.16 -16.26
N ILE A 27 1.88 0.47 -17.33
CA ILE A 27 0.79 -0.51 -17.30
C ILE A 27 1.42 -1.89 -17.29
N ILE A 28 1.19 -2.65 -16.22
CA ILE A 28 1.73 -3.99 -16.06
C ILE A 28 0.61 -4.98 -16.36
N ALA A 29 0.55 -5.44 -17.61
CA ALA A 29 -0.41 -6.43 -18.09
C ALA A 29 0.00 -7.86 -17.70
N ILE A 30 0.25 -8.10 -16.41
CA ILE A 30 0.58 -9.43 -15.90
C ILE A 30 -0.60 -9.93 -15.07
N PRO A 31 -1.11 -11.15 -15.33
CA PRO A 31 -2.12 -11.77 -14.47
C PRO A 31 -1.60 -11.83 -13.03
N SER A 32 -2.23 -11.09 -12.12
CA SER A 32 -1.86 -11.14 -10.70
C SER A 32 -2.69 -12.21 -10.00
N SER A 33 -2.07 -12.93 -9.06
CA SER A 33 -2.78 -13.88 -8.21
C SER A 33 -3.93 -13.20 -7.45
N TYR A 34 -3.76 -11.93 -7.10
CA TYR A 34 -4.80 -11.11 -6.49
C TYR A 34 -6.01 -10.93 -7.43
N ALA A 35 -5.79 -10.58 -8.69
CA ALA A 35 -6.88 -10.43 -9.67
C ALA A 35 -7.63 -11.74 -9.90
N ILE A 36 -6.93 -12.88 -9.89
CA ILE A 36 -7.57 -14.21 -9.96
C ILE A 36 -8.43 -14.46 -8.73
N GLN A 37 -7.90 -14.20 -7.53
CA GLN A 37 -8.63 -14.38 -6.27
C GLN A 37 -9.86 -13.48 -6.17
N VAL A 38 -9.75 -12.20 -6.57
CA VAL A 38 -10.88 -11.26 -6.62
C VAL A 38 -11.94 -11.75 -7.60
N ARG A 39 -11.56 -12.23 -8.80
CA ARG A 39 -12.53 -12.79 -9.76
C ARG A 39 -13.20 -14.07 -9.26
N ALA A 40 -12.47 -14.92 -8.54
CA ALA A 40 -13.03 -16.12 -7.93
C ALA A 40 -14.01 -15.75 -6.81
N ALA A 41 -13.63 -14.80 -5.95
CA ALA A 41 -14.44 -14.32 -4.84
C ALA A 41 -15.66 -13.51 -5.29
N ALA A 42 -15.67 -12.93 -6.50
CA ALA A 42 -16.84 -12.26 -7.07
C ALA A 42 -18.08 -13.18 -7.24
N LYS A 43 -17.90 -14.50 -7.09
CA LYS A 43 -18.99 -15.48 -7.08
C LYS A 43 -19.70 -15.58 -5.73
N GLU A 44 -19.08 -15.06 -4.67
CA GLU A 44 -19.57 -15.07 -3.30
C GLU A 44 -19.79 -13.62 -2.83
N PRO A 45 -20.72 -13.35 -1.90
CA PRO A 45 -20.84 -12.01 -1.31
C PRO A 45 -19.53 -11.62 -0.61
N ALA A 46 -19.00 -10.42 -0.85
CA ALA A 46 -17.76 -9.97 -0.21
C ALA A 46 -17.81 -10.05 1.32
N GLU A 47 -19.01 -9.87 1.89
CA GLU A 47 -19.30 -10.00 3.32
C GLU A 47 -19.04 -11.40 3.88
N SER A 48 -18.95 -12.44 3.05
CA SER A 48 -18.64 -13.80 3.52
C SER A 48 -17.17 -14.00 3.88
N HIS A 49 -16.30 -13.09 3.48
CA HIS A 49 -14.85 -13.20 3.66
C HIS A 49 -14.36 -12.46 4.90
N ASP A 50 -13.34 -13.03 5.55
CA ASP A 50 -12.66 -12.41 6.69
C ASP A 50 -11.94 -11.12 6.32
N PHE A 51 -11.79 -10.23 7.30
CA PHE A 51 -10.95 -9.06 7.15
C PHE A 51 -9.49 -9.46 7.24
N VAL A 52 -8.73 -9.17 6.20
CA VAL A 52 -7.28 -9.36 6.17
C VAL A 52 -6.60 -8.02 6.43
N GLN A 53 -5.81 -7.95 7.49
CA GLN A 53 -5.01 -6.76 7.77
C GLN A 53 -3.94 -6.57 6.69
N ILE A 54 -3.97 -5.42 6.03
CA ILE A 54 -3.09 -5.04 4.92
C ILE A 54 -2.09 -3.95 5.27
N GLY A 55 -2.27 -3.32 6.44
CA GLY A 55 -1.30 -2.41 7.02
C GLY A 55 -1.72 -2.03 8.44
N ALA A 56 -0.74 -1.63 9.25
CA ALA A 56 -0.98 -1.06 10.57
C ALA A 56 0.03 0.07 10.82
N GLY A 57 -0.38 1.05 11.61
CA GLY A 57 0.43 2.19 12.00
C GLY A 57 0.03 2.71 13.37
N PHE A 58 0.49 3.91 13.69
CA PHE A 58 0.28 4.50 15.01
C PHE A 58 -1.20 4.75 15.34
N GLN A 59 -2.01 5.13 14.34
CA GLN A 59 -3.43 5.43 14.57
C GLN A 59 -4.34 4.22 14.54
N GLY A 60 -3.95 3.13 13.87
CA GLY A 60 -4.83 2.00 13.65
C GLY A 60 -4.35 1.06 12.57
N ALA A 61 -5.27 0.20 12.12
CA ALA A 61 -5.05 -0.77 11.06
C ALA A 61 -5.94 -0.50 9.84
N ILE A 62 -5.44 -0.95 8.69
CA ILE A 62 -6.16 -1.02 7.44
C ILE A 62 -6.36 -2.50 7.13
N SER A 63 -7.59 -2.85 6.77
CA SER A 63 -7.98 -4.20 6.37
C SER A 63 -8.68 -4.18 5.01
N GLU A 64 -8.66 -5.32 4.32
CA GLU A 64 -9.45 -5.57 3.12
C GLU A 64 -10.31 -6.82 3.30
N GLN A 65 -11.40 -6.92 2.55
CA GLN A 65 -12.14 -8.16 2.37
C GLN A 65 -11.99 -8.62 0.93
N LEU A 66 -11.80 -9.92 0.73
CA LEU A 66 -11.61 -10.45 -0.61
C LEU A 66 -12.86 -10.22 -1.47
N GLY A 67 -12.66 -9.76 -2.71
CA GLY A 67 -13.76 -9.39 -3.61
C GLY A 67 -14.34 -7.99 -3.37
N ASN A 68 -13.94 -7.30 -2.30
CA ASN A 68 -14.32 -5.92 -2.06
C ASN A 68 -13.26 -4.95 -2.63
N PRO A 69 -13.63 -3.97 -3.47
CA PRO A 69 -12.69 -2.96 -3.98
C PRO A 69 -12.30 -1.91 -2.93
N LEU A 70 -12.90 -1.95 -1.74
CA LEU A 70 -12.66 -0.99 -0.66
C LEU A 70 -11.66 -1.53 0.36
N ALA A 71 -10.97 -0.58 1.00
CA ALA A 71 -10.23 -0.78 2.24
C ALA A 71 -11.03 -0.23 3.42
N PHE A 72 -10.83 -0.84 4.58
CA PHE A 72 -11.48 -0.49 5.83
C PHE A 72 -10.42 -0.08 6.84
N LYS A 73 -10.44 1.18 7.26
CA LYS A 73 -9.57 1.67 8.31
C LYS A 73 -10.31 1.66 9.64
N LYS A 74 -9.64 1.15 10.66
CA LYS A 74 -10.11 1.20 12.04
C LYS A 74 -9.00 1.71 12.96
N GLU A 75 -9.36 2.57 13.89
CA GLU A 75 -8.40 3.09 14.87
C GLU A 75 -8.09 2.06 15.97
N HIS A 76 -6.93 2.18 16.61
CA HIS A 76 -6.64 1.37 17.79
C HIS A 76 -7.58 1.76 18.95
N PRO A 77 -8.00 0.81 19.79
CA PRO A 77 -8.84 1.10 20.95
C PRO A 77 -8.29 2.26 21.79
N GLY A 78 -9.13 3.26 22.07
CA GLY A 78 -8.76 4.45 22.84
C GLY A 78 -8.30 5.67 22.01
N ASN A 79 -8.09 5.52 20.70
CA ASN A 79 -7.67 6.64 19.84
C ASN A 79 -8.80 7.61 19.47
N SER A 80 -10.07 7.27 19.72
CA SER A 80 -11.24 8.07 19.34
C SER A 80 -11.25 9.48 19.92
N GLN A 81 -10.58 9.69 21.07
CA GLN A 81 -10.51 10.98 21.76
C GLN A 81 -9.27 11.81 21.36
N LEU A 82 -8.36 11.25 20.56
CA LEU A 82 -7.16 11.96 20.13
C LEU A 82 -7.50 12.94 19.00
N ARG A 83 -6.70 14.00 18.85
CA ARG A 83 -6.78 14.89 17.66
C ARG A 83 -6.57 14.15 16.34
N THR A 84 -5.99 12.97 16.40
CA THR A 84 -5.70 12.10 15.28
C THR A 84 -6.75 11.00 15.09
N SER A 85 -7.91 11.15 15.75
CA SER A 85 -9.04 10.23 15.61
C SER A 85 -9.46 10.05 14.16
N LEU A 86 -10.10 8.93 13.88
CA LEU A 86 -10.51 8.59 12.52
C LEU A 86 -11.54 9.57 11.94
N GLU A 87 -12.34 10.24 12.78
CA GLU A 87 -13.23 11.32 12.35
C GLU A 87 -12.47 12.53 11.81
N ASN A 88 -11.46 12.99 12.56
CA ASN A 88 -10.64 14.12 12.12
C ASN A 88 -9.81 13.73 10.89
N GLU A 89 -9.30 12.51 10.83
CA GLU A 89 -8.60 12.00 9.64
C GLU A 89 -9.52 11.99 8.42
N SER A 90 -10.78 11.55 8.57
CA SER A 90 -11.77 11.59 7.50
C SER A 90 -11.99 13.02 7.00
N ALA A 91 -12.14 14.00 7.90
CA ALA A 91 -12.35 15.39 7.52
C ALA A 91 -11.13 15.97 6.78
N LEU A 92 -9.92 15.73 7.29
CA LEU A 92 -8.67 16.18 6.65
C LEU A 92 -8.48 15.54 5.27
N HIS A 93 -8.74 14.24 5.15
CA HIS A 93 -8.60 13.54 3.88
C HIS A 93 -9.61 14.02 2.84
N THR A 94 -10.86 14.30 3.25
CA THR A 94 -11.86 14.95 2.38
C THR A 94 -11.36 16.31 1.90
N ALA A 95 -10.85 17.17 2.79
CA ALA A 95 -10.32 18.48 2.41
C ALA A 95 -9.15 18.39 1.44
N VAL A 96 -8.22 17.44 1.65
CA VAL A 96 -7.12 17.17 0.69
C VAL A 96 -7.68 16.75 -0.66
N ARG A 97 -8.65 15.82 -0.67
CA ARG A 97 -9.27 15.34 -1.91
C ARG A 97 -9.95 16.48 -2.68
N GLU A 98 -10.74 17.29 -1.99
CA GLU A 98 -11.42 18.44 -2.56
C GLU A 98 -10.43 19.46 -3.13
N ALA A 99 -9.29 19.68 -2.48
CA ALA A 99 -8.24 20.54 -3.01
C ALA A 99 -7.65 19.98 -4.32
N PHE A 100 -7.34 18.68 -4.38
CA PHE A 100 -6.87 18.06 -5.62
C PHE A 100 -7.91 18.13 -6.74
N ASP A 101 -9.19 17.87 -6.44
CA ASP A 101 -10.28 17.98 -7.43
C ASP A 101 -10.48 19.43 -7.90
N LEU A 102 -10.36 20.43 -7.00
CA LEU A 102 -10.52 21.85 -7.33
C LEU A 102 -9.39 22.37 -8.23
N TYR A 103 -8.16 21.94 -7.98
CA TYR A 103 -6.99 22.45 -8.69
C TYR A 103 -6.55 21.57 -9.87
N ASP A 104 -7.17 20.41 -10.10
CA ASP A 104 -6.79 19.40 -11.10
C ASP A 104 -6.44 20.01 -12.48
N SER A 105 -7.30 20.89 -12.99
CA SER A 105 -7.11 21.56 -14.29
C SER A 105 -5.94 22.55 -14.33
N SER A 106 -5.54 23.09 -13.17
CA SER A 106 -4.54 24.16 -13.05
C SER A 106 -3.14 23.63 -12.78
N ILE A 107 -3.02 22.51 -12.05
CA ILE A 107 -1.73 21.94 -11.63
C ILE A 107 -1.22 20.79 -12.51
N ASN A 108 -2.04 20.30 -13.46
CA ASN A 108 -1.71 19.14 -14.31
C ASN A 108 -1.10 17.96 -13.51
N SER A 109 -1.59 17.79 -12.28
CA SER A 109 -1.14 16.75 -11.37
C SER A 109 -1.72 15.41 -11.82
N GLN A 110 -0.97 14.34 -11.65
CA GLN A 110 -1.43 12.97 -11.89
C GLN A 110 -1.65 12.22 -10.58
N VAL A 111 -1.68 12.94 -9.45
CA VAL A 111 -1.93 12.36 -8.13
C VAL A 111 -3.38 11.92 -8.02
N GLN A 112 -3.58 10.64 -7.73
CA GLN A 112 -4.88 10.09 -7.43
C GLN A 112 -5.02 9.91 -5.93
N VAL A 113 -5.81 10.79 -5.30
CA VAL A 113 -6.15 10.68 -3.88
C VAL A 113 -7.27 9.65 -3.71
N PRO A 114 -7.10 8.57 -2.91
CA PRO A 114 -8.15 7.59 -2.65
C PRO A 114 -9.46 8.25 -2.22
N ARG A 115 -10.62 7.81 -2.73
CA ARG A 115 -11.92 8.36 -2.29
C ARG A 115 -12.34 7.75 -0.97
N LEU A 116 -13.00 8.56 -0.14
CA LEU A 116 -13.75 8.06 1.00
C LEU A 116 -15.16 7.69 0.54
N HIS A 117 -15.62 6.52 0.97
CA HIS A 117 -16.97 6.01 0.68
C HIS A 117 -17.91 6.12 1.89
N GLY A 118 -17.42 6.71 2.97
CA GLY A 118 -18.20 7.00 4.17
C GLY A 118 -17.70 6.29 5.41
N LEU A 119 -18.44 6.52 6.49
CA LEU A 119 -18.14 6.05 7.83
C LEU A 119 -19.17 5.00 8.25
N ILE A 120 -18.72 3.91 8.86
CA ILE A 120 -19.57 2.93 9.53
C ILE A 120 -19.51 3.26 11.02
N ARG A 121 -20.64 3.72 11.54
CA ARG A 121 -20.79 4.11 12.95
C ARG A 121 -21.72 3.15 13.68
N SER A 122 -21.48 2.95 14.97
CA SER A 122 -22.34 2.12 15.83
C SER A 122 -23.67 2.76 16.18
N ASP A 123 -23.78 4.09 16.12
CA ASP A 123 -24.99 4.85 16.46
C ASP A 123 -26.01 4.91 15.31
N LYS A 124 -25.72 4.28 14.18
CA LYS A 124 -26.57 4.31 12.97
C LYS A 124 -27.19 2.94 12.72
N THR A 125 -28.51 2.88 12.78
CA THR A 125 -29.30 1.65 12.57
C THR A 125 -29.08 1.02 11.19
N GLU A 126 -28.81 1.83 10.16
CA GLU A 126 -28.45 1.36 8.82
C GLU A 126 -27.16 0.52 8.76
N ASN A 127 -26.28 0.63 9.77
CA ASN A 127 -25.03 -0.13 9.85
C ASN A 127 -25.18 -1.44 10.66
N GLU A 128 -26.35 -1.75 11.23
CA GLU A 128 -26.51 -2.96 12.06
C GLU A 128 -26.24 -4.26 11.29
N ALA A 129 -26.67 -4.34 10.03
CA ALA A 129 -26.39 -5.51 9.19
C ALA A 129 -24.89 -5.72 8.99
N PHE A 130 -24.14 -4.63 8.75
CA PHE A 130 -22.69 -4.70 8.66
C PHE A 130 -22.09 -5.22 9.97
N TRP A 131 -22.48 -4.66 11.12
CA TRP A 131 -21.91 -5.07 12.40
C TRP A 131 -22.21 -6.54 12.75
N SER A 132 -23.43 -6.99 12.50
CA SER A 132 -23.81 -8.40 12.74
C SER A 132 -23.02 -9.37 11.86
N ASN A 133 -22.72 -8.99 10.62
CA ASN A 133 -22.05 -9.88 9.65
C ASN A 133 -20.52 -9.81 9.71
N SER A 134 -19.95 -8.65 10.07
CA SER A 134 -18.53 -8.32 9.86
C SER A 134 -17.71 -8.32 11.16
N LEU A 135 -18.34 -8.19 12.32
CA LEU A 135 -17.62 -8.01 13.58
C LEU A 135 -16.79 -9.24 13.95
N CYS A 136 -17.36 -10.44 13.89
CA CYS A 136 -16.67 -11.70 14.19
C CYS A 136 -15.57 -12.06 13.17
N LYS A 137 -15.56 -11.37 12.01
CA LYS A 137 -14.60 -11.55 10.92
C LYS A 137 -13.39 -10.62 11.02
N SER A 138 -13.42 -9.67 11.96
CA SER A 138 -12.29 -8.80 12.26
C SER A 138 -11.29 -9.49 13.20
N PRO A 139 -10.00 -9.12 13.18
CA PRO A 139 -9.05 -9.58 14.19
C PRO A 139 -9.56 -9.28 15.61
N PRO A 140 -9.29 -10.13 16.61
CA PRO A 140 -9.86 -10.02 17.97
C PRO A 140 -9.77 -8.62 18.59
N GLU A 141 -8.64 -7.93 18.44
CA GLU A 141 -8.41 -6.57 18.94
C GLU A 141 -9.30 -5.50 18.30
N TYR A 142 -9.88 -5.81 17.13
CA TYR A 142 -10.76 -4.95 16.35
C TYR A 142 -12.22 -5.44 16.36
N GLN A 143 -12.58 -6.45 17.16
CA GLN A 143 -13.97 -6.94 17.29
C GLN A 143 -14.82 -6.08 18.23
N ASN A 144 -14.78 -4.76 18.04
CA ASN A 144 -15.67 -3.78 18.69
C ASN A 144 -16.48 -3.02 17.63
N ARG A 145 -17.49 -2.23 18.04
CA ARG A 145 -18.29 -1.41 17.10
C ARG A 145 -17.77 0.02 16.93
N ASP A 146 -16.48 0.26 17.19
CA ASP A 146 -15.87 1.59 16.99
C ASP A 146 -15.88 1.97 15.51
N LEU A 147 -15.72 3.27 15.23
CA LEU A 147 -15.80 3.86 13.90
C LEU A 147 -14.90 3.13 12.88
N ILE A 148 -15.46 2.83 11.71
CA ILE A 148 -14.70 2.34 10.55
C ILE A 148 -14.84 3.32 9.39
N LEU A 149 -13.71 3.64 8.76
CA LEU A 149 -13.66 4.45 7.54
C LEU A 149 -13.53 3.55 6.32
N LYS A 150 -14.46 3.68 5.37
CA LYS A 150 -14.43 3.02 4.07
C LYS A 150 -13.73 3.92 3.05
N MET A 151 -12.76 3.38 2.33
CA MET A 151 -12.01 4.15 1.32
C MET A 151 -11.56 3.27 0.14
N ASP A 152 -11.18 3.89 -0.97
CA ASP A 152 -10.59 3.19 -2.11
C ASP A 152 -9.36 2.38 -1.69
N ARG A 153 -9.25 1.15 -2.19
CA ARG A 153 -8.07 0.30 -1.99
C ARG A 153 -6.97 0.64 -2.97
N ILE A 154 -5.81 1.07 -2.47
CA ILE A 154 -4.57 1.09 -3.26
C ILE A 154 -4.08 -0.35 -3.43
N LEU A 155 -4.02 -0.84 -4.67
CA LEU A 155 -3.60 -2.20 -4.97
C LEU A 155 -2.10 -2.40 -4.73
N PRO A 156 -1.68 -3.58 -4.27
CA PRO A 156 -0.27 -3.87 -4.06
C PRO A 156 0.49 -3.98 -5.38
N LEU A 157 1.80 -3.73 -5.34
CA LEU A 157 2.65 -3.88 -6.51
C LEU A 157 2.67 -5.33 -7.04
N PRO A 158 2.79 -5.52 -8.37
CA PRO A 158 2.83 -6.85 -8.97
C PRO A 158 3.93 -7.74 -8.41
N LYS A 159 3.71 -9.06 -8.43
CA LYS A 159 4.66 -10.06 -7.89
C LYS A 159 6.07 -9.89 -8.46
N ILE A 160 6.20 -9.58 -9.75
CA ILE A 160 7.51 -9.39 -10.39
C ILE A 160 8.25 -8.18 -9.83
N THR A 161 7.55 -7.06 -9.64
CA THR A 161 8.10 -5.84 -9.02
C THR A 161 8.51 -6.10 -7.57
N ARG A 162 7.67 -6.79 -6.80
CA ARG A 162 7.99 -7.17 -5.41
C ARG A 162 9.24 -8.03 -5.31
N ARG A 163 9.39 -9.02 -6.21
CA ARG A 163 10.59 -9.86 -6.26
C ARG A 163 11.83 -9.08 -6.61
N ALA A 164 11.73 -8.20 -7.62
CA ALA A 164 12.83 -7.34 -8.00
C ALA A 164 13.21 -6.36 -6.87
N LEU A 165 12.25 -5.83 -6.09
CA LEU A 165 12.54 -5.00 -4.91
C LEU A 165 13.34 -5.77 -3.86
N VAL A 166 12.94 -7.01 -3.56
CA VAL A 166 13.68 -7.89 -2.62
C VAL A 166 15.08 -8.15 -3.13
N ASN A 167 15.24 -8.67 -4.35
CA ASN A 167 16.55 -9.02 -4.88
C ASN A 167 17.48 -7.81 -4.97
N TYR A 168 16.95 -6.66 -5.39
CA TYR A 168 17.76 -5.47 -5.63
C TYR A 168 18.21 -4.78 -4.33
N PHE A 169 17.29 -4.60 -3.38
CA PHE A 169 17.56 -3.87 -2.13
C PHE A 169 17.91 -4.77 -0.95
N HIS A 170 17.71 -6.07 -1.08
CA HIS A 170 18.05 -7.07 -0.07
C HIS A 170 18.81 -8.27 -0.67
N PRO A 171 20.00 -8.05 -1.26
CA PRO A 171 20.76 -9.09 -1.95
C PRO A 171 21.47 -10.07 -1.00
N THR A 172 20.85 -10.43 0.13
CA THR A 172 21.41 -11.41 1.08
C THR A 172 20.92 -12.82 0.77
N ALA A 173 21.56 -13.82 1.38
CA ALA A 173 21.22 -15.24 1.20
C ALA A 173 19.79 -15.60 1.65
N ASP A 174 19.09 -14.70 2.36
CA ASP A 174 17.75 -14.96 2.89
C ASP A 174 16.64 -14.11 2.23
N CYS A 175 16.66 -14.02 0.90
CA CYS A 175 15.52 -13.52 0.14
C CYS A 175 14.24 -14.35 0.39
N GLN A 176 14.40 -15.62 0.80
CA GLN A 176 13.29 -16.54 1.00
C GLN A 176 12.40 -16.13 2.17
N THR A 177 12.96 -15.63 3.26
CA THR A 177 12.17 -15.04 4.36
C THR A 177 11.31 -13.89 3.86
N ALA A 178 11.87 -12.98 3.06
CA ALA A 178 11.11 -11.87 2.49
C ALA A 178 10.00 -12.33 1.51
N TYR A 179 10.24 -13.39 0.75
CA TYR A 179 9.25 -13.98 -0.17
C TYR A 179 8.11 -14.71 0.53
N ASN A 180 8.43 -15.39 1.63
CA ASN A 180 7.47 -16.17 2.40
C ASN A 180 6.65 -15.31 3.37
N ASN A 181 7.14 -14.12 3.72
CA ASN A 181 6.40 -13.20 4.57
C ASN A 181 5.07 -12.78 3.89
N PRO A 182 3.90 -13.15 4.45
CA PRO A 182 2.59 -12.81 3.87
C PRO A 182 2.35 -11.30 3.83
N GLU A 183 2.90 -10.53 4.77
CA GLU A 183 2.73 -9.08 4.81
C GLU A 183 3.31 -8.39 3.58
N ASN A 184 4.38 -8.94 3.02
CA ASN A 184 5.05 -8.46 1.80
C ASN A 184 4.18 -8.65 0.54
N LYS A 185 3.04 -9.34 0.63
CA LYS A 185 2.03 -9.36 -0.45
C LYS A 185 1.29 -8.04 -0.57
N HIS A 186 1.21 -7.24 0.49
CA HIS A 186 0.56 -5.93 0.52
C HIS A 186 1.56 -4.79 0.22
N CYS A 187 2.48 -5.04 -0.72
CA CYS A 187 3.58 -4.11 -1.01
C CYS A 187 3.06 -2.80 -1.60
N LEU A 188 3.49 -1.69 -1.02
CA LEU A 188 3.31 -0.34 -1.55
C LEU A 188 4.65 0.38 -1.48
N VAL A 189 4.96 1.22 -2.46
CA VAL A 189 6.16 2.05 -2.45
C VAL A 189 5.78 3.47 -2.06
N ARG A 190 6.55 4.09 -1.17
CA ARG A 190 6.46 5.49 -0.81
C ARG A 190 7.64 6.24 -1.40
N THR A 191 7.37 7.20 -2.27
CA THR A 191 8.38 8.05 -2.89
C THR A 191 8.75 9.21 -1.95
N TYR A 192 10.05 9.36 -1.69
CA TYR A 192 10.59 10.43 -0.85
C TYR A 192 11.52 11.32 -1.69
N LEU A 193 10.92 12.29 -2.40
CA LEU A 193 11.66 13.21 -3.28
C LEU A 193 12.46 14.28 -2.51
N GLY A 194 12.17 14.51 -1.24
CA GLY A 194 12.93 15.45 -0.40
C GLY A 194 14.09 14.82 0.38
N THR A 195 14.28 13.51 0.30
CA THR A 195 15.23 12.79 1.17
C THR A 195 16.47 12.37 0.39
N SER A 196 17.60 13.01 0.70
CA SER A 196 18.92 12.70 0.13
C SER A 196 19.68 11.58 0.84
N LYS A 197 19.21 11.17 2.03
CA LYS A 197 19.81 10.06 2.79
C LYS A 197 19.05 8.75 2.53
N PRO A 198 19.72 7.66 2.13
CA PRO A 198 19.06 6.36 2.05
C PRO A 198 18.60 5.91 3.44
N CYS A 199 17.37 5.39 3.54
CA CYS A 199 16.83 4.86 4.79
C CYS A 199 17.44 3.48 5.09
N SER A 200 18.67 3.45 5.60
CA SER A 200 19.44 2.21 5.83
C SER A 200 18.77 1.23 6.80
N ALA A 201 17.90 1.72 7.69
CA ALA A 201 17.20 0.89 8.68
C ALA A 201 16.20 -0.10 8.05
N HIS A 202 15.54 0.28 6.96
CA HIS A 202 14.53 -0.55 6.28
C HIS A 202 15.12 -1.70 5.45
N PHE A 203 16.42 -1.65 5.16
CA PHE A 203 17.12 -2.65 4.36
C PHE A 203 17.88 -3.67 5.20
N LYS A 204 17.83 -3.54 6.53
CA LYS A 204 18.42 -4.52 7.45
C LYS A 204 17.66 -5.85 7.33
N PRO A 205 18.34 -7.01 7.33
CA PRO A 205 17.70 -8.33 7.19
C PRO A 205 16.52 -8.55 8.12
N ASN A 206 16.65 -8.16 9.40
CA ASN A 206 15.63 -8.40 10.40
C ASN A 206 14.42 -7.46 10.30
N ASN A 207 14.51 -6.39 9.49
CA ASN A 207 13.49 -5.33 9.38
C ASN A 207 12.97 -5.14 7.95
N PHE A 208 13.28 -6.06 7.04
CA PHE A 208 12.90 -5.93 5.64
C PHE A 208 11.39 -6.11 5.47
N SER A 209 10.71 -5.04 5.04
CA SER A 209 9.28 -5.05 4.74
C SER A 209 9.01 -4.32 3.44
N LEU A 210 8.13 -4.91 2.63
CA LEU A 210 7.62 -4.31 1.41
C LEU A 210 6.37 -3.45 1.65
N ARG A 211 5.77 -3.48 2.85
CA ARG A 211 4.68 -2.56 3.21
C ARG A 211 5.26 -1.16 3.38
N ASN A 212 4.72 -0.19 2.64
CA ASN A 212 5.18 1.21 2.68
C ASN A 212 6.69 1.37 2.41
N PHE A 213 7.22 0.56 1.50
CA PHE A 213 8.63 0.49 1.15
C PHE A 213 9.17 1.88 0.74
N PRO A 214 10.18 2.42 1.45
CA PRO A 214 10.66 3.77 1.19
C PRO A 214 11.60 3.82 -0.03
N LEU A 215 11.24 4.63 -1.01
CA LEU A 215 12.04 4.90 -2.20
C LEU A 215 12.50 6.37 -2.19
N THR A 216 13.74 6.59 -1.77
CA THR A 216 14.36 7.93 -1.65
C THR A 216 15.06 8.35 -2.94
N LEU A 217 15.43 9.64 -3.05
CA LEU A 217 16.13 10.16 -4.24
C LEU A 217 17.37 9.35 -4.64
N PRO A 218 18.29 8.96 -3.72
CA PRO A 218 19.44 8.13 -4.09
C PRO A 218 19.06 6.81 -4.77
N HIS A 219 17.98 6.15 -4.33
CA HIS A 219 17.50 4.92 -4.95
C HIS A 219 16.95 5.16 -6.36
N MET A 220 16.27 6.29 -6.56
CA MET A 220 15.65 6.64 -7.84
C MET A 220 16.63 7.25 -8.85
N SER A 221 17.81 7.64 -8.39
CA SER A 221 18.82 8.37 -9.17
C SER A 221 19.30 7.61 -10.41
N LYS A 222 19.95 8.35 -11.33
CA LYS A 222 20.52 7.82 -12.58
C LYS A 222 21.48 6.64 -12.36
N ASP A 223 22.23 6.67 -11.26
CA ASP A 223 23.24 5.66 -10.93
C ASP A 223 22.65 4.38 -10.33
N ASN A 224 21.34 4.37 -10.07
CA ASN A 224 20.62 3.28 -9.43
C ASN A 224 19.45 2.82 -10.32
N LEU A 225 18.20 3.17 -9.99
CA LEU A 225 17.05 2.76 -10.81
C LEU A 225 16.85 3.60 -12.08
N ASN A 226 17.46 4.80 -12.16
CA ASN A 226 17.29 5.77 -13.24
C ASN A 226 15.82 6.08 -13.53
N LEU A 227 15.08 6.42 -12.48
CA LEU A 227 13.71 6.94 -12.59
C LEU A 227 13.77 8.45 -12.83
N ASN A 228 12.83 8.98 -13.62
CA ASN A 228 12.74 10.41 -13.86
C ASN A 228 12.11 11.13 -12.65
N THR A 229 12.93 11.46 -11.66
CA THR A 229 12.48 12.12 -10.41
C THR A 229 11.93 13.52 -10.64
N HIS A 230 12.42 14.24 -11.66
CA HIS A 230 11.89 15.55 -12.02
C HIS A 230 10.47 15.44 -12.56
N LEU A 231 10.22 14.50 -13.47
CA LEU A 231 8.87 14.24 -13.98
C LEU A 231 7.94 13.76 -12.86
N LEU A 232 8.42 12.91 -11.94
CA LEU A 232 7.63 12.51 -10.77
C LEU A 232 7.24 13.72 -9.91
N ALA A 233 8.20 14.62 -9.64
CA ALA A 233 7.93 15.85 -8.88
C ALA A 233 6.93 16.76 -9.61
N GLU A 234 7.14 17.00 -10.91
CA GLU A 234 6.27 17.82 -11.75
C GLU A 234 4.82 17.29 -11.74
N LYS A 235 4.64 15.97 -11.81
CA LYS A 235 3.30 15.36 -11.80
C LYS A 235 2.69 15.20 -10.41
N MET A 236 3.43 15.48 -9.35
CA MET A 236 2.87 15.54 -7.99
C MET A 236 2.16 16.86 -7.71
N GLY A 237 2.54 17.94 -8.40
CA GLY A 237 2.04 19.30 -8.18
C GLY A 237 3.11 20.20 -7.57
#